data_AF-A0A2W4QK61-F1
#
_entry.id   AF-A0A2W4QK61-F1
#
_cell.length_a   1.000
_cell.length_b   1.000
_cell.length_c   1.000
_cell.angle_alpha   90.00
_cell.angle_beta   90.00
_cell.angle_gamma   90.00
#
_symmetry.space_group_name_H-M   'P 1'
#
loop_
_entity.id
_entity.type
_entity.pdbx_description
1 polymer ?
#
loop_
_entity_poly.entity_id
_entity_poly.type
_entity_poly.pdbx_seq_one_letter_code
_entity_poly.pdbx_strand_id
1 'polypeptide(L)'
;MADLEALAARGEAIGNFAELRARAQEIKWHTLAHLDGYLKQAAEQIRQSGGHVHWAKDAQEANQIVLEICRRRGARRVIKAKSMVSEEIHLNEALQGAGLEVVESDLGEYIIQLAKETPAHIVIPPIHKTPRQIP
;
A
#
# COMPACT_ATOMS: atom_id res chain seq x y z
N MET A 1 -4.84 -20.09 -18.70
CA MET A 1 -3.78 -19.41 -17.92
C MET A 1 -2.42 -19.68 -18.56
N ALA A 2 -2.06 -20.95 -18.73
CA ALA A 2 -0.81 -21.36 -19.41
C ALA A 2 -0.56 -20.70 -20.79
N ASP A 3 -1.60 -20.49 -21.60
CA ASP A 3 -1.45 -19.89 -22.94
C ASP A 3 -1.09 -18.38 -22.89
N LEU A 4 -1.67 -17.63 -21.95
CA LEU A 4 -1.38 -16.21 -21.76
C LEU A 4 0.00 -15.99 -21.13
N GLU A 5 0.41 -16.85 -20.21
CA GLU A 5 1.76 -16.81 -19.64
C GLU A 5 2.82 -17.10 -20.71
N ALA A 6 2.55 -18.04 -21.61
CA ALA A 6 3.43 -18.35 -22.71
C ALA A 6 3.53 -17.19 -23.74
N LEU A 7 2.40 -16.53 -24.05
CA LEU A 7 2.38 -15.33 -24.89
C LEU A 7 3.15 -14.17 -24.24
N ALA A 8 2.93 -13.91 -22.95
CA ALA A 8 3.63 -12.87 -22.20
C ALA A 8 5.15 -13.12 -22.15
N ALA A 9 5.57 -14.37 -21.91
CA ALA A 9 6.97 -14.76 -21.88
C ALA A 9 7.67 -14.59 -23.25
N ARG A 10 6.92 -14.66 -24.35
CA ARG A 10 7.42 -14.43 -25.72
C ARG A 10 7.32 -12.96 -26.16
N GLY A 11 6.79 -12.07 -25.31
CA GLY A 11 6.57 -10.66 -25.66
C GLY A 11 5.46 -10.45 -26.70
N GLU A 12 4.58 -11.43 -26.87
CA GLU A 12 3.45 -11.37 -27.79
C GLU A 12 2.24 -10.68 -27.13
N ALA A 13 1.37 -10.09 -27.94
CA ALA A 13 0.16 -9.46 -27.44
C ALA A 13 -0.77 -10.52 -26.81
N ILE A 14 -1.01 -10.37 -25.50
CA ILE A 14 -1.86 -11.28 -24.70
C ILE A 14 -3.37 -11.05 -24.88
N GLY A 15 -3.76 -10.25 -25.87
CA GLY A 15 -5.14 -9.82 -26.13
C GLY A 15 -5.22 -8.34 -26.51
N ASN A 16 -6.40 -7.86 -26.90
CA ASN A 16 -6.61 -6.42 -27.13
C ASN A 16 -7.01 -5.69 -25.83
N PHE A 17 -6.87 -4.37 -25.83
CA PHE A 17 -7.12 -3.55 -24.65
C PHE A 17 -8.54 -3.70 -24.09
N ALA A 18 -9.56 -3.80 -24.95
CA ALA A 18 -10.95 -3.90 -24.52
C ALA A 18 -11.21 -5.22 -23.78
N GLU A 19 -10.71 -6.33 -24.32
CA GLU A 19 -10.80 -7.66 -23.71
C GLU A 19 -10.05 -7.73 -22.39
N LEU A 20 -8.81 -7.23 -22.35
CA LEU A 20 -8.01 -7.20 -21.13
C LEU A 20 -8.65 -6.34 -20.04
N ARG A 21 -9.25 -5.21 -20.40
CA ARG A 21 -9.99 -4.34 -19.47
C ARG A 21 -11.22 -5.05 -18.91
N ALA A 22 -12.03 -5.68 -19.74
CA ALA A 22 -13.21 -6.42 -19.31
C ALA A 22 -12.84 -7.57 -18.35
N ARG A 23 -11.80 -8.32 -18.71
CA ARG A 23 -11.28 -9.40 -17.88
C ARG A 23 -10.72 -8.91 -16.54
N ALA A 24 -9.97 -7.81 -16.53
CA ALA A 24 -9.48 -7.21 -15.29
C ALA A 24 -10.63 -6.76 -14.38
N GLN A 25 -11.72 -6.24 -14.96
CA GLN A 25 -12.93 -5.89 -14.22
C GLN A 25 -13.60 -7.13 -13.61
N GLU A 26 -13.77 -8.21 -14.37
CA GLU A 26 -14.33 -9.47 -13.86
C GLU A 26 -13.50 -10.03 -12.70
N ILE A 27 -12.18 -10.07 -12.85
CA ILE A 27 -11.25 -10.51 -11.78
C ILE A 27 -11.44 -9.64 -10.54
N LYS A 28 -11.47 -8.31 -10.70
CA LYS A 28 -11.67 -7.39 -9.56
C LYS A 28 -12.98 -7.70 -8.83
N TRP A 29 -14.09 -7.87 -9.55
CA TRP A 29 -15.39 -8.15 -8.93
C TRP A 29 -15.43 -9.50 -8.24
N HIS A 30 -14.87 -10.54 -8.87
CA HIS A 30 -14.73 -11.86 -8.26
C HIS A 30 -13.91 -11.79 -6.97
N THR A 31 -12.74 -11.14 -7.01
CA THR A 31 -11.87 -10.98 -5.82
C THR A 31 -12.58 -10.26 -4.68
N LEU A 32 -13.36 -9.22 -4.97
CA LEU A 32 -14.14 -8.52 -3.95
C LEU A 32 -15.27 -9.38 -3.38
N ALA A 33 -15.94 -10.19 -4.20
CA ALA A 33 -17.01 -11.09 -3.75
C ALA A 33 -16.49 -12.26 -2.88
N HIS A 34 -15.21 -12.63 -3.02
CA HIS A 34 -14.56 -13.73 -2.30
C HIS A 34 -13.38 -13.23 -1.45
N LEU A 35 -13.46 -11.98 -0.98
CA LEU A 35 -12.34 -11.29 -0.34
C LEU A 35 -11.84 -12.02 0.91
N ASP A 36 -12.74 -12.64 1.67
CA ASP A 36 -12.40 -13.42 2.86
C ASP A 36 -11.48 -14.61 2.55
N GLY A 37 -11.72 -15.32 1.45
CA GLY A 37 -10.89 -16.41 0.97
C GLY A 37 -9.51 -15.93 0.52
N TYR A 38 -9.49 -14.87 -0.30
CA TYR A 38 -8.22 -14.31 -0.81
C TYR A 38 -7.36 -13.69 0.29
N LEU A 39 -7.97 -13.03 1.26
CA LEU A 39 -7.26 -12.49 2.43
C LEU A 39 -6.61 -13.60 3.27
N LYS A 40 -7.31 -14.72 3.49
CA LYS A 40 -6.74 -15.90 4.18
C LYS A 40 -5.59 -16.51 3.38
N GLN A 41 -5.76 -16.67 2.07
CA GLN A 41 -4.72 -17.19 1.19
C GLN A 41 -3.47 -16.30 1.20
N ALA A 42 -3.64 -14.98 1.06
CA ALA A 42 -2.53 -14.04 1.12
C ALA A 42 -1.82 -14.09 2.48
N ALA A 43 -2.59 -14.13 3.58
CA ALA A 43 -2.02 -14.21 4.92
C ALA A 43 -1.20 -15.49 5.15
N GLU A 44 -1.66 -16.62 4.62
CA GLU A 44 -0.93 -17.87 4.69
C GLU A 44 0.38 -17.81 3.91
N GLN A 45 0.37 -17.28 2.68
CA GLN A 45 1.59 -17.14 1.88
C GLN A 45 2.61 -16.18 2.51
N ILE A 46 2.15 -15.10 3.13
CA ILE A 46 3.01 -14.17 3.87
C ILE A 46 3.69 -14.91 5.03
N ARG A 47 2.93 -15.71 5.80
CA ARG A 47 3.47 -16.49 6.92
C ARG A 47 4.49 -17.53 6.46
N GLN A 48 4.20 -18.24 5.37
CA GLN A 48 5.14 -19.21 4.79
C GLN A 48 6.43 -18.56 4.32
N SER A 49 6.37 -17.30 3.88
CA SER A 49 7.54 -16.49 3.52
C SER A 49 8.27 -15.88 4.73
N GLY A 50 7.90 -16.25 5.96
CA GLY A 50 8.50 -15.72 7.20
C GLY A 50 7.93 -14.38 7.68
N GLY A 51 6.91 -13.86 7.01
CA GLY A 51 6.20 -12.66 7.43
C GLY A 51 5.24 -12.93 8.59
N HIS A 52 4.77 -11.85 9.23
CA HIS A 52 3.74 -11.92 10.26
C HIS A 52 2.56 -11.04 9.88
N VAL A 53 1.35 -11.57 10.04
CA VAL A 53 0.11 -10.91 9.62
C VAL A 53 -0.68 -10.54 10.86
N HIS A 54 -0.93 -9.25 11.00
CA HIS A 54 -1.81 -8.69 12.02
C HIS A 54 -3.17 -8.35 11.39
N TRP A 55 -4.25 -8.65 12.09
CA TRP A 55 -5.61 -8.26 11.71
C TRP A 55 -6.06 -7.12 12.62
N ALA A 56 -6.67 -6.11 12.01
CA ALA A 56 -7.27 -4.99 12.70
C ALA A 56 -8.67 -4.77 12.12
N LYS A 57 -9.67 -4.58 12.99
CA LYS A 57 -11.06 -4.32 12.59
C LYS A 57 -11.30 -2.87 12.18
N ASP A 58 -10.45 -1.96 12.66
CA ASP A 58 -10.56 -0.51 12.46
C ASP A 58 -9.19 0.20 12.51
N ALA A 59 -9.21 1.50 12.23
CA ALA A 59 -8.04 2.37 12.23
C ALA A 59 -7.32 2.43 13.59
N GLN A 60 -8.08 2.43 14.69
CA GLN A 60 -7.51 2.54 16.03
C GLN A 60 -6.72 1.28 16.38
N GLU A 61 -7.29 0.10 16.13
CA GLU A 61 -6.63 -1.18 16.37
C GLU A 61 -5.39 -1.34 15.49
N ALA A 62 -5.46 -0.92 14.21
CA ALA A 62 -4.32 -0.94 13.31
C ALA A 62 -3.16 -0.08 13.84
N ASN A 63 -3.44 1.17 14.22
CA ASN A 63 -2.43 2.08 14.78
C ASN A 63 -1.84 1.54 16.08
N GLN A 64 -2.66 0.98 16.97
CA GLN A 64 -2.20 0.38 18.23
C GLN A 64 -1.24 -0.79 17.99
N ILE A 65 -1.57 -1.68 17.04
CA ILE A 65 -0.72 -2.81 16.67
C ILE A 65 0.65 -2.32 16.18
N VAL A 66 0.67 -1.35 15.26
CA VAL A 66 1.93 -0.82 14.71
C VAL A 66 2.77 -0.16 15.81
N LEU A 67 2.15 0.65 16.68
CA LEU A 67 2.82 1.29 17.81
C LEU A 67 3.40 0.27 18.79
N GLU A 68 2.66 -0.80 19.09
CA GLU A 68 3.15 -1.87 19.96
C GLU A 68 4.35 -2.59 19.34
N ILE A 69 4.32 -2.88 18.03
CA ILE A 69 5.46 -3.45 17.32
C ILE A 69 6.68 -2.54 17.44
N CYS A 70 6.51 -1.24 17.18
CA CYS A 70 7.58 -0.25 17.29
C CYS A 70 8.18 -0.22 18.70
N ARG A 71 7.31 -0.14 19.73
CA ARG A 71 7.70 -0.14 21.14
C ARG A 71 8.47 -1.41 21.53
N ARG A 72 7.95 -2.59 21.18
CA ARG A 72 8.60 -3.88 21.47
C ARG A 72 9.97 -4.02 20.81
N ARG A 73 10.15 -3.40 19.64
CA ARG A 73 11.42 -3.39 18.90
C ARG A 73 12.36 -2.27 19.34
N GLY A 74 11.94 -1.37 20.24
CA GLY A 74 12.72 -0.18 20.61
C GLY A 74 12.98 0.74 19.41
N ALA A 75 12.05 0.76 18.45
CA ALA A 75 12.19 1.55 17.23
C ALA A 75 12.27 3.04 17.55
N ARG A 76 13.14 3.75 16.83
CA ARG A 76 13.23 5.22 16.85
C ARG A 76 12.82 5.84 15.51
N ARG A 77 12.96 5.06 14.45
CA ARG A 77 12.63 5.45 13.07
C ARG A 77 11.81 4.36 12.40
N VAL A 78 10.81 4.78 11.63
CA VAL A 78 9.94 3.93 10.82
C VAL A 78 10.01 4.41 9.38
N ILE A 79 10.38 3.52 8.47
CA ILE A 79 10.29 3.77 7.03
C ILE A 79 9.08 2.99 6.54
N LYS A 80 8.20 3.64 5.79
CA LYS A 80 7.03 2.99 5.20
C LYS A 80 6.91 3.27 3.71
N ALA A 81 6.28 2.35 3.01
CA ALA A 81 5.86 2.57 1.64
C ALA A 81 4.56 3.38 1.59
N LYS A 82 4.32 4.01 0.45
CA LYS A 82 3.05 4.66 0.12
C LYS A 82 1.89 3.67 0.28
N SER A 83 0.86 4.08 1.02
CA SER A 83 -0.38 3.34 1.17
C SER A 83 -1.52 4.31 1.41
N MET A 84 -2.57 4.29 0.59
CA MET A 84 -3.77 5.09 0.84
C MET A 84 -4.40 4.73 2.19
N VAL A 85 -4.36 3.44 2.55
CA VAL A 85 -4.89 2.97 3.83
C VAL A 85 -4.13 3.60 5.00
N SER A 86 -2.81 3.80 4.90
CA SER A 86 -2.07 4.45 5.99
C SER A 86 -2.44 5.92 6.17
N GLU A 87 -2.80 6.61 5.08
CA GLU A 87 -3.30 7.99 5.13
C GLU A 87 -4.71 8.03 5.75
N GLU A 88 -5.63 7.15 5.31
CA GLU A 88 -7.00 7.08 5.82
C GLU A 88 -7.06 6.82 7.34
N ILE A 89 -6.12 6.03 7.86
CA ILE A 89 -6.03 5.73 9.30
C ILE A 89 -5.14 6.69 10.08
N HIS A 90 -4.56 7.72 9.44
CA HIS A 90 -3.67 8.71 10.07
C HIS A 90 -2.47 8.06 10.80
N LEU A 91 -1.85 7.08 10.15
CA LEU A 91 -0.77 6.29 10.76
C LEU A 91 0.47 7.15 11.03
N ASN A 92 0.77 8.11 10.16
CA ASN A 92 1.92 9.00 10.31
C ASN A 92 1.80 9.85 11.58
N GLU A 93 0.64 10.44 11.79
CA GLU A 93 0.33 11.25 12.97
C GLU A 93 0.39 10.42 14.24
N ALA A 94 -0.13 9.19 14.21
CA ALA A 94 -0.09 8.27 15.36
C ALA A 94 1.36 7.92 15.76
N LEU A 95 2.21 7.61 14.78
CA LEU A 95 3.62 7.28 15.00
C LEU A 95 4.43 8.50 15.46
N GLN A 96 4.24 9.65 14.81
CA GLN A 96 4.91 10.90 15.19
C GLN A 96 4.49 11.37 16.58
N GLY A 97 3.21 11.25 16.92
CA GLY A 97 2.67 11.55 18.26
C GLY A 97 3.26 10.66 19.36
N ALA A 98 3.74 9.46 19.01
CA ALA A 98 4.48 8.56 19.89
C ALA A 98 6.00 8.85 19.93
N GLY A 99 6.47 9.91 19.27
CA GLY A 99 7.88 10.33 19.25
C GLY A 99 8.77 9.55 18.28
N LEU A 100 8.18 8.84 17.31
CA LEU A 100 8.92 8.12 16.27
C LEU A 100 9.21 9.05 15.08
N GLU A 101 10.40 8.92 14.51
CA GLU A 101 10.71 9.54 13.22
C GLU A 101 10.11 8.68 12.10
N VAL A 102 9.19 9.24 11.33
CA VAL A 102 8.52 8.53 10.23
C VAL A 102 9.00 9.07 8.91
N VAL A 103 9.29 8.19 7.94
CA VAL A 103 9.77 8.57 6.61
C VAL A 103 9.05 7.75 5.54
N GLU A 104 8.45 8.42 4.57
CA GLU A 104 7.94 7.79 3.35
C GLU A 104 9.09 7.36 2.43
N SER A 105 8.99 6.16 1.86
CA SER A 105 9.95 5.69 0.86
C SER A 105 9.59 6.10 -0.56
N ASP A 106 8.33 6.49 -0.81
CA ASP A 106 7.88 7.02 -2.10
C ASP A 106 8.26 8.49 -2.20
N LEU A 107 8.91 8.90 -3.29
CA LEU A 107 9.39 10.28 -3.45
C LEU A 107 8.25 11.30 -3.45
N GLY A 108 7.11 10.95 -4.07
CA GLY A 108 5.95 11.83 -4.13
C GLY A 108 5.37 12.06 -2.74
N GLU A 109 5.17 10.98 -1.97
CA GLU A 109 4.71 11.08 -0.58
C GLU A 109 5.73 11.76 0.32
N TYR A 110 7.03 11.53 0.10
CA TYR A 110 8.07 12.19 0.88
C TYR A 110 8.09 13.72 0.65
N ILE A 111 7.90 14.19 -0.59
CA ILE A 111 7.76 15.63 -0.89
C ILE A 111 6.56 16.22 -0.15
N ILE A 112 5.42 15.51 -0.16
CA ILE A 112 4.19 15.94 0.53
C ILE A 112 4.39 15.95 2.05
N GLN A 113 5.04 14.93 2.59
CA GLN A 113 5.42 14.84 4.00
C GLN A 113 6.29 16.03 4.43
N LEU A 114 7.34 16.34 3.66
CA LEU A 114 8.22 17.49 3.90
C LEU A 114 7.45 18.81 3.83
N ALA A 115 6.50 18.93 2.90
CA ALA A 115 5.63 20.09 2.75
C ALA A 115 4.55 20.19 3.85
N LYS A 116 4.33 19.13 4.64
CA LYS A 116 3.25 19.01 5.62
C LYS A 116 1.86 19.25 5.01
N GLU A 117 1.65 18.72 3.82
CA GLU A 117 0.37 18.79 3.10
C GLU A 117 -0.27 17.41 2.99
N THR A 118 -1.52 17.36 2.53
CA THR A 118 -2.16 16.11 2.11
C THR A 118 -1.91 15.86 0.62
N PRO A 119 -1.79 14.60 0.18
CA PRO A 119 -1.62 14.28 -1.23
C PRO A 119 -2.86 14.68 -2.06
N ALA A 120 -2.66 15.33 -3.21
CA ALA A 120 -3.78 15.76 -4.07
C ALA A 120 -4.24 14.67 -5.05
N HIS A 121 -3.41 13.65 -5.30
CA HIS A 121 -3.73 12.57 -6.22
C HIS A 121 -3.10 11.25 -5.79
N ILE A 122 -3.87 10.16 -5.89
CA ILE A 122 -3.49 8.82 -5.47
C ILE A 122 -2.22 8.29 -6.16
N VAL A 123 -2.02 8.55 -7.45
CA VAL A 123 -0.83 8.09 -8.19
C VAL A 123 0.30 9.11 -8.17
N ILE A 124 -0.01 10.40 -8.04
CA ILE A 124 0.95 11.50 -8.22
C ILE A 124 0.71 12.49 -7.07
N PRO A 125 1.20 12.18 -5.85
CA PRO A 125 0.88 12.96 -4.65
C PRO A 125 1.08 14.47 -4.81
N PRO A 126 2.18 14.96 -5.40
CA PRO A 126 2.43 16.39 -5.55
C PRO A 126 1.99 16.94 -6.91
N ILE A 127 0.94 16.41 -7.54
CA ILE A 127 0.48 16.89 -8.87
C ILE A 127 0.13 18.39 -8.88
N HIS A 128 -0.24 18.94 -7.72
CA HIS A 128 -0.52 20.36 -7.55
C HIS A 128 0.73 21.22 -7.34
N LYS A 129 1.93 20.63 -7.27
CA LYS A 129 3.19 21.33 -7.05
C LYS A 129 3.98 21.46 -8.35
N THR A 130 4.56 22.64 -8.52
CA THR A 130 5.61 22.89 -9.51
C THR A 130 6.99 22.57 -8.91
N PRO A 131 8.03 22.34 -9.74
CA PRO A 131 9.38 22.07 -9.24
C PRO A 131 9.94 23.15 -8.30
N ARG A 132 9.49 24.41 -8.44
CA ARG A 132 9.91 25.53 -7.57
C ARG A 132 9.26 25.49 -6.18
N GLN A 133 8.25 24.66 -5.98
CA GLN A 133 7.51 24.52 -4.72
C GLN A 133 7.92 23.25 -3.94
N ILE A 134 8.91 22.50 -4.43
CA ILE A 134 9.46 21.34 -3.73
C ILE A 134 10.41 21.85 -2.63
N PRO A 135 10.27 21.39 -1.37
CA PRO A 135 11.11 21.80 -0.24
C PRO A 135 12.60 21.47 -0.40
#